data_AF-G2G9H8-F1
#
_entry.id   AF-G2G9H8-F1
#
_cell.length_a   1.000
_cell.length_b   1.000
_cell.length_c   1.000
_cell.angle_alpha   90.00
_cell.angle_beta   90.00
_cell.angle_gamma   90.00
#
_symmetry.space_group_name_H-M   'P 1'
#
loop_
_entity.id
_entity.type
_entity.pdbx_description
1 polymer ?
#
loop_
_entity_poly.entity_id
_entity_poly.type
_entity_poly.pdbx_seq_one_letter_code
_entity_poly.pdbx_strand_id
1 'polypeptide(L)'
;ALARPLGTAARRLPAFAVPAAALLGGAAVVATAALTGPGGPWPVLAALLYTATSALAVARPLKGALDWLVPPVFRAAEYGTVLALAAVAGVNGALPAAFGLVAAVAYHHYDTVYRIRGDAGAPPAWLVRAIGGHEGRTLLVTVLAAALTAAQLTVALTVLAVAVALVVLAESIRFWVAAHLGGAPAVHDEGEPA
;
A
#
# COMPACT_ATOMS: atom_id res chain seq x y z
N ALA A 1 -1.33 -6.89 -12.47
CA ALA A 1 -1.82 -7.80 -13.54
C ALA A 1 -3.12 -7.29 -14.17
N LEU A 2 -4.08 -6.81 -13.36
CA LEU A 2 -5.39 -6.33 -13.82
C LEU A 2 -5.37 -5.02 -14.65
N ALA A 3 -4.35 -4.19 -14.52
CA ALA A 3 -4.26 -2.92 -15.26
C ALA A 3 -4.04 -3.08 -16.78
N ARG A 4 -3.36 -4.15 -17.21
CA ARG A 4 -3.04 -4.40 -18.63
C ARG A 4 -4.28 -4.51 -19.53
N PRO A 5 -5.29 -5.35 -19.22
CA PRO A 5 -6.51 -5.43 -20.03
C PRO A 5 -7.35 -4.14 -19.99
N LEU A 6 -7.23 -3.32 -18.95
CA LEU A 6 -8.01 -2.08 -18.78
C LEU A 6 -7.46 -0.89 -19.58
N GLY A 7 -6.24 -0.97 -20.12
CA GLY A 7 -5.57 0.16 -20.78
C GLY A 7 -6.35 0.76 -21.95
N THR A 8 -7.06 -0.06 -22.74
CA THR A 8 -7.85 0.42 -23.90
C THR A 8 -9.08 1.21 -23.47
N ALA A 9 -9.75 0.78 -22.40
CA ALA A 9 -10.91 1.46 -21.84
C ALA A 9 -10.49 2.73 -21.07
N ALA A 10 -9.40 2.65 -20.30
CA ALA A 10 -8.86 3.77 -19.53
C ALA A 10 -8.42 4.96 -20.39
N ARG A 11 -7.95 4.71 -21.62
CA ARG A 11 -7.60 5.76 -22.58
C ARG A 11 -8.78 6.62 -23.03
N ARG A 12 -10.01 6.10 -22.95
CA ARG A 12 -11.23 6.81 -23.35
C ARG A 12 -11.84 7.65 -22.22
N LEU A 13 -11.35 7.50 -20.99
CA LEU A 13 -11.86 8.22 -19.84
C LEU A 13 -11.28 9.64 -19.74
N PRO A 14 -12.05 10.61 -19.22
CA PRO A 14 -11.58 11.97 -19.01
C PRO A 14 -10.43 12.00 -17.99
N ALA A 15 -9.60 13.05 -18.04
CA ALA A 15 -8.39 13.14 -17.21
C ALA A 15 -8.68 13.02 -15.70
N PHE A 16 -9.80 13.58 -15.22
CA PHE A 16 -10.18 13.51 -13.81
C PHE A 16 -10.68 12.11 -13.38
N ALA A 17 -10.96 11.19 -14.30
CA ALA A 17 -11.46 9.87 -13.96
C ALA A 17 -10.44 9.04 -13.19
N VAL A 18 -9.14 9.28 -13.41
CA VAL A 18 -8.05 8.57 -12.74
C VAL A 18 -8.01 8.87 -11.23
N PRO A 19 -7.87 10.13 -10.78
CA PRO A 19 -7.90 10.45 -9.36
C PRO A 19 -9.28 10.18 -8.74
N ALA A 20 -10.37 10.36 -9.49
CA ALA A 20 -11.72 10.03 -9.01
C ALA A 20 -11.87 8.53 -8.72
N ALA A 21 -11.40 7.65 -9.61
CA ALA A 21 -11.45 6.20 -9.39
C ALA A 21 -10.61 5.76 -8.17
N ALA A 22 -9.42 6.34 -8.01
CA ALA A 22 -8.58 6.09 -6.85
C ALA A 22 -9.29 6.52 -5.54
N LEU A 23 -9.87 7.73 -5.53
CA LEU A 23 -10.60 8.27 -4.38
C LEU A 23 -11.85 7.44 -4.05
N LEU A 24 -12.64 7.07 -5.06
CA LEU A 24 -13.86 6.27 -4.87
C LEU A 24 -13.54 4.91 -4.24
N GLY A 25 -12.58 4.17 -4.80
CA GLY A 25 -12.19 2.88 -4.25
C GLY A 25 -11.58 3.00 -2.86
N GLY A 26 -10.67 3.96 -2.68
CA GLY A 26 -10.00 4.20 -1.40
C GLY A 26 -10.96 4.60 -0.28
N ALA A 27 -11.88 5.53 -0.57
CA ALA A 27 -12.91 5.95 0.38
C ALA A 27 -13.88 4.81 0.72
N ALA A 28 -14.30 4.02 -0.28
CA ALA A 28 -15.21 2.91 -0.05
C ALA A 28 -14.62 1.85 0.90
N VAL A 29 -13.35 1.46 0.70
CA VAL A 29 -12.72 0.42 1.53
C VAL A 29 -12.45 0.92 2.95
N VAL A 30 -12.01 2.17 3.12
CA VAL A 30 -11.81 2.74 4.46
C VAL A 30 -13.14 2.94 5.19
N ALA A 31 -14.15 3.47 4.52
CA ALA A 31 -15.45 3.73 5.13
C ALA A 31 -16.14 2.43 5.57
N THR A 32 -16.14 1.40 4.73
CA THR A 32 -16.71 0.09 5.12
C THR A 32 -15.94 -0.54 6.27
N ALA A 33 -14.59 -0.53 6.23
CA ALA A 33 -13.76 -0.98 7.34
C ALA A 33 -14.11 -0.29 8.68
N ALA A 34 -14.28 1.04 8.65
CA ALA A 34 -14.58 1.84 9.84
C ALA A 34 -16.02 1.67 10.35
N LEU A 35 -16.99 1.53 9.43
CA LEU A 35 -18.42 1.55 9.78
C LEU A 35 -19.01 0.16 10.05
N THR A 36 -18.47 -0.89 9.43
CA THR A 36 -19.00 -2.25 9.60
C THR A 36 -18.08 -3.17 10.41
N GLY A 37 -16.80 -2.80 10.57
CA GLY A 37 -15.83 -3.59 11.32
C GLY A 37 -15.54 -4.99 10.76
N PRO A 38 -14.85 -5.85 11.53
CA PRO A 38 -14.56 -7.23 11.16
C PRO A 38 -15.81 -8.14 11.23
N GLY A 39 -15.72 -9.32 10.61
CA GLY A 39 -16.77 -10.35 10.61
C GLY A 39 -17.86 -10.21 9.53
N GLY A 40 -17.93 -9.05 8.86
CA GLY A 40 -18.88 -8.80 7.76
C GLY A 40 -18.24 -8.88 6.37
N PRO A 41 -19.04 -9.09 5.30
CA PRO A 41 -18.54 -9.14 3.92
C PRO A 41 -18.22 -7.76 3.32
N TRP A 42 -18.72 -6.67 3.92
CA TRP A 42 -18.65 -5.32 3.34
C TRP A 42 -17.23 -4.82 3.08
N PRO A 43 -16.26 -4.95 4.01
CA PRO A 43 -14.89 -4.53 3.74
C PRO A 43 -14.25 -5.33 2.60
N VAL A 44 -14.60 -6.62 2.47
CA VAL A 44 -14.09 -7.48 1.39
C VAL A 44 -14.61 -7.02 0.03
N LEU A 45 -15.93 -6.77 -0.08
CA LEU A 45 -16.54 -6.27 -1.32
C LEU A 45 -15.95 -4.91 -1.71
N ALA A 46 -15.72 -4.02 -0.75
CA ALA A 46 -15.09 -2.74 -0.99
C ALA A 46 -13.60 -2.87 -1.37
N ALA A 47 -12.88 -3.84 -0.82
CA ALA A 47 -11.50 -4.12 -1.22
C ALA A 47 -11.40 -4.69 -2.65
N LEU A 48 -12.39 -5.49 -3.09
CA LEU A 48 -12.49 -5.94 -4.49
C LEU A 48 -12.74 -4.74 -5.42
N LEU A 49 -13.65 -3.83 -5.04
CA LEU A 49 -13.87 -2.59 -5.76
C LEU A 49 -12.58 -1.75 -5.83
N TYR A 50 -11.90 -1.56 -4.70
CA TYR A 50 -10.62 -0.84 -4.60
C TYR A 50 -9.54 -1.48 -5.49
N THR A 51 -9.49 -2.81 -5.57
CA THR A 51 -8.57 -3.53 -6.46
C THR A 51 -8.86 -3.23 -7.94
N ALA A 52 -10.14 -3.18 -8.32
CA ALA A 52 -10.54 -2.85 -9.68
C ALA A 52 -10.28 -1.37 -10.02
N THR A 53 -10.63 -0.43 -9.13
CA THR A 53 -10.44 1.00 -9.38
C THR A 53 -8.99 1.42 -9.31
N SER A 54 -8.17 0.80 -8.45
CA SER A 54 -6.73 1.04 -8.43
C SER A 54 -6.07 0.57 -9.72
N ALA A 55 -6.43 -0.63 -10.21
CA ALA A 55 -5.97 -1.13 -11.50
C ALA A 55 -6.37 -0.20 -12.66
N LEU A 56 -7.58 0.37 -12.62
CA LEU A 56 -8.03 1.34 -13.62
C LEU A 56 -7.23 2.65 -13.54
N ALA A 57 -7.00 3.17 -12.34
CA ALA A 57 -6.28 4.42 -12.14
C ALA A 57 -4.82 4.35 -12.64
N VAL A 58 -4.17 3.18 -12.55
CA VAL A 58 -2.79 2.98 -13.06
C VAL A 58 -2.74 2.38 -14.47
N ALA A 59 -3.87 2.22 -15.16
CA ALA A 59 -3.92 1.63 -16.50
C ALA A 59 -3.36 2.55 -17.61
N ARG A 60 -3.07 3.82 -17.30
CA ARG A 60 -2.42 4.79 -18.19
C ARG A 60 -1.31 5.56 -17.45
N PRO A 61 -0.34 6.15 -18.17
CA PRO A 61 0.66 7.01 -17.54
C PRO A 61 0.01 8.17 -16.77
N LEU A 62 0.45 8.36 -15.52
CA LEU A 62 0.02 9.42 -14.61
C LEU A 62 0.70 10.73 -14.99
N LYS A 63 0.07 11.51 -15.88
CA LYS A 63 0.61 12.76 -16.44
C LYS A 63 -0.36 13.95 -16.34
N GLY A 64 -1.57 13.73 -15.85
CA GLY A 64 -2.56 14.77 -15.61
C GLY A 64 -2.24 15.62 -14.38
N ALA A 65 -2.81 16.83 -14.34
CA ALA A 65 -2.56 17.82 -13.29
C ALA A 65 -2.91 17.34 -11.86
N LEU A 66 -3.84 16.38 -11.74
CA LEU A 66 -4.27 15.81 -10.46
C LEU A 66 -3.80 14.36 -10.25
N ASP A 67 -3.08 13.77 -11.21
CA ASP A 67 -2.68 12.36 -11.14
C ASP A 67 -1.65 12.11 -10.01
N TRP A 68 -0.98 13.16 -9.55
CA TRP A 68 -0.09 13.11 -8.39
C TRP A 68 -0.82 12.72 -7.09
N LEU A 69 -2.15 12.86 -7.03
CA LEU A 69 -2.98 12.41 -5.90
C LEU A 69 -3.10 10.89 -5.83
N VAL A 70 -2.85 10.15 -6.92
CA VAL A 70 -3.09 8.71 -6.96
C VAL A 70 -2.23 7.94 -5.94
N PRO A 71 -0.89 8.12 -5.88
CA PRO A 71 -0.07 7.45 -4.87
C PRO A 71 -0.47 7.76 -3.41
N PRO A 72 -0.65 9.02 -2.96
CA PRO A 72 -1.05 9.29 -1.58
C PRO A 72 -2.44 8.76 -1.24
N VAL A 73 -3.39 8.76 -2.19
CA VAL A 73 -4.71 8.15 -1.98
C VAL A 73 -4.61 6.65 -1.75
N PHE A 74 -3.80 5.92 -2.53
CA PHE A 74 -3.60 4.48 -2.31
C PHE A 74 -2.95 4.16 -0.97
N ARG A 75 -1.97 4.97 -0.54
CA ARG A 75 -1.35 4.84 0.78
C ARG A 75 -2.37 5.08 1.89
N ALA A 76 -3.14 6.16 1.80
CA ALA A 76 -4.18 6.48 2.77
C ALA A 76 -5.26 5.40 2.83
N ALA A 77 -5.65 4.84 1.68
CA ALA A 77 -6.63 3.76 1.58
C ALA A 77 -6.13 2.48 2.27
N GLU A 78 -4.89 2.06 1.99
CA GLU A 78 -4.30 0.89 2.62
C GLU A 78 -4.17 1.08 4.14
N TYR A 79 -3.53 2.15 4.58
CA TYR A 79 -3.28 2.39 6.01
C TYR A 79 -4.57 2.60 6.78
N GLY A 80 -5.47 3.40 6.22
CA GLY A 80 -6.77 3.68 6.82
C GLY A 80 -7.60 2.41 6.99
N THR A 81 -7.60 1.52 6.01
CA THR A 81 -8.35 0.25 6.09
C THR A 81 -7.80 -0.65 7.21
N VAL A 82 -6.47 -0.83 7.24
CA VAL A 82 -5.80 -1.68 8.23
C VAL A 82 -6.03 -1.15 9.65
N LEU A 83 -5.87 0.16 9.85
CA LEU A 83 -6.08 0.80 11.15
C LEU A 83 -7.55 0.82 11.56
N ALA A 84 -8.47 1.09 10.64
CA ALA A 84 -9.90 1.14 10.93
C ALA A 84 -10.42 -0.23 11.40
N LEU A 85 -10.10 -1.32 10.68
CA LEU A 85 -10.48 -2.67 11.07
C LEU A 85 -9.93 -3.04 12.44
N ALA A 86 -8.68 -2.70 12.73
CA ALA A 86 -8.04 -3.00 13.99
C ALA A 86 -8.60 -2.16 15.15
N ALA A 87 -8.91 -0.89 14.92
CA ALA A 87 -9.46 0.02 15.92
C ALA A 87 -10.83 -0.44 16.42
N VAL A 88 -11.65 -1.04 15.55
CA VAL A 88 -13.00 -1.54 15.90
C VAL A 88 -13.03 -3.04 16.19
N ALA A 89 -11.88 -3.73 16.21
CA ALA A 89 -11.81 -5.17 16.49
C ALA A 89 -12.04 -5.53 17.97
N GLY A 90 -12.01 -4.55 18.89
CA GLY A 90 -12.34 -4.75 20.30
C GLY A 90 -11.29 -5.51 21.11
N VAL A 91 -10.06 -5.67 20.61
CA VAL A 91 -8.93 -6.27 21.33
C VAL A 91 -7.70 -5.39 21.31
N ASN A 92 -7.09 -5.18 22.48
CA ASN A 92 -5.99 -4.21 22.66
C ASN A 92 -4.78 -4.47 21.76
N GLY A 93 -4.51 -5.73 21.40
CA GLY A 93 -3.36 -6.09 20.56
C GLY A 93 -3.54 -5.79 19.07
N ALA A 94 -4.78 -5.61 18.59
CA ALA A 94 -5.03 -5.45 17.15
C ALA A 94 -4.43 -4.16 16.60
N LEU A 95 -4.61 -3.03 17.29
CA LEU A 95 -4.14 -1.73 16.80
C LEU A 95 -2.60 -1.63 16.76
N PRO A 96 -1.83 -2.06 17.78
CA PRO A 96 -0.38 -2.17 17.67
C PRO A 96 0.08 -3.09 16.53
N ALA A 97 -0.58 -4.24 16.33
CA ALA A 97 -0.24 -5.17 15.25
C ALA A 97 -0.48 -4.55 13.86
N ALA A 98 -1.63 -3.87 13.69
CA ALA A 98 -1.95 -3.09 12.49
C ALA A 98 -0.94 -1.96 12.26
N PHE A 99 -0.56 -1.24 13.30
CA PHE A 99 0.44 -0.18 13.21
C PHE A 99 1.82 -0.73 12.80
N GLY A 100 2.21 -1.91 13.30
CA GLY A 100 3.42 -2.61 12.85
C GLY A 100 3.41 -2.89 11.35
N LEU A 101 2.28 -3.34 10.79
CA LEU A 101 2.13 -3.53 9.35
C LEU A 101 2.24 -2.21 8.58
N VAL A 102 1.55 -1.16 9.05
CA VAL A 102 1.62 0.18 8.45
C VAL A 102 3.06 0.71 8.48
N ALA A 103 3.79 0.52 9.58
CA ALA A 103 5.19 0.94 9.70
C ALA A 103 6.10 0.21 8.71
N ALA A 104 5.94 -1.11 8.55
CA ALA A 104 6.71 -1.90 7.59
C ALA A 104 6.47 -1.44 6.13
N VAL A 105 5.20 -1.18 5.79
CA VAL A 105 4.83 -0.66 4.46
C VAL A 105 5.30 0.78 4.26
N ALA A 106 5.19 1.62 5.29
CA ALA A 106 5.68 3.00 5.24
C ALA A 106 7.19 3.05 5.05
N TYR A 107 7.94 2.17 5.71
CA TYR A 107 9.38 2.02 5.47
C TYR A 107 9.67 1.66 4.01
N HIS A 108 8.94 0.70 3.42
CA HIS A 108 9.10 0.36 2.00
C HIS A 108 8.84 1.57 1.06
N HIS A 109 7.82 2.37 1.37
CA HIS A 109 7.53 3.59 0.61
C HIS A 109 8.64 4.64 0.78
N TYR A 110 9.20 4.76 1.97
CA TYR A 110 10.30 5.68 2.27
C TYR A 110 11.58 5.27 1.53
N ASP A 111 11.94 3.98 1.60
CA ASP A 111 13.06 3.40 0.86
C ASP A 111 12.93 3.67 -0.65
N THR A 112 11.73 3.50 -1.21
CA THR A 112 11.46 3.82 -2.62
C THR A 112 11.75 5.29 -2.94
N VAL A 113 11.34 6.23 -2.09
CA VAL A 113 11.59 7.67 -2.28
C VAL A 113 13.09 7.95 -2.27
N TYR A 114 13.84 7.36 -1.33
CA TYR A 114 15.28 7.58 -1.22
C TYR A 114 16.06 7.04 -2.41
N ARG A 115 15.69 5.87 -2.93
CA ARG A 115 16.33 5.32 -4.14
C ARG A 115 16.08 6.17 -5.37
N ILE A 116 14.86 6.69 -5.53
CA ILE A 116 14.52 7.58 -6.66
C ILE A 116 15.27 8.92 -6.53
N ARG A 117 15.36 9.48 -5.31
CA ARG A 117 16.14 10.71 -5.06
C ARG A 117 17.64 10.52 -5.34
N GLY A 118 18.19 9.34 -5.03
CA GLY A 118 19.57 8.97 -5.32
C GLY A 118 19.82 8.45 -6.74
N ASP A 119 18.91 8.71 -7.69
CA ASP A 119 18.99 8.29 -9.11
C ASP A 119 19.16 6.76 -9.33
N ALA A 120 18.83 5.95 -8.33
CA ALA A 120 18.90 4.49 -8.42
C ALA A 120 17.61 3.84 -8.96
N GLY A 121 16.57 4.64 -9.16
CA GLY A 121 15.27 4.19 -9.67
C GLY A 121 14.39 3.50 -8.61
N ALA A 122 13.37 2.78 -9.08
CA ALA A 122 12.38 2.13 -8.22
C ALA A 122 12.86 0.74 -7.74
N PRO A 123 12.38 0.25 -6.58
CA PRO A 123 12.64 -1.11 -6.13
C PRO A 123 12.23 -2.17 -7.16
N PRO A 124 12.86 -3.36 -7.13
CA PRO A 124 12.61 -4.38 -8.12
C PRO A 124 11.17 -4.86 -8.08
N ALA A 125 10.54 -5.04 -9.23
CA ALA A 125 9.12 -5.39 -9.33
C ALA A 125 8.75 -6.74 -8.67
N TRP A 126 9.72 -7.63 -8.39
CA TRP A 126 9.48 -8.85 -7.63
C TRP A 126 9.18 -8.55 -6.17
N LEU A 127 9.80 -7.51 -5.58
CA LEU A 127 9.60 -7.13 -4.18
C LEU A 127 8.15 -6.74 -3.95
N VAL A 128 7.64 -5.79 -4.76
CA VAL A 128 6.25 -5.32 -4.70
C VAL A 128 5.26 -6.48 -4.84
N ARG A 129 5.55 -7.43 -5.75
CA ARG A 129 4.72 -8.63 -5.95
C ARG A 129 4.77 -9.57 -4.75
N ALA A 130 5.95 -9.80 -4.17
CA ALA A 130 6.13 -10.69 -3.03
C ALA A 130 5.39 -10.19 -1.78
N ILE A 131 5.37 -8.86 -1.57
CA ILE A 131 4.61 -8.24 -0.48
C ILE A 131 3.16 -7.90 -0.87
N GLY A 132 2.67 -8.39 -2.02
CA GLY A 132 1.27 -8.32 -2.43
C GLY A 132 0.76 -6.98 -2.99
N GLY A 133 1.60 -5.94 -3.09
CA GLY A 133 1.13 -4.59 -3.44
C GLY A 133 0.13 -4.01 -2.42
N HIS A 134 -0.31 -2.77 -2.66
CA HIS A 134 -1.26 -2.11 -1.75
C HIS A 134 -2.66 -2.73 -1.87
N GLU A 135 -3.06 -3.08 -3.08
CA GLU A 135 -4.35 -3.69 -3.38
C GLU A 135 -4.47 -5.10 -2.80
N GLY A 136 -3.42 -5.93 -2.96
CA GLY A 136 -3.43 -7.31 -2.49
C GLY A 136 -3.32 -7.42 -0.97
N ARG A 137 -2.51 -6.59 -0.31
CA ARG A 137 -2.47 -6.54 1.16
C ARG A 137 -3.78 -6.04 1.75
N THR A 138 -4.38 -5.00 1.16
CA THR A 138 -5.68 -4.49 1.61
C THR A 138 -6.74 -5.58 1.50
N LEU A 139 -6.83 -6.26 0.35
CA LEU A 139 -7.75 -7.38 0.16
C LEU A 139 -7.51 -8.50 1.18
N LEU A 140 -6.26 -8.94 1.34
CA LEU A 140 -5.89 -9.97 2.30
C LEU A 140 -6.33 -9.61 3.72
N VAL A 141 -6.05 -8.39 4.18
CA VAL A 141 -6.44 -7.93 5.52
C VAL A 141 -7.96 -7.92 5.69
N THR A 142 -8.72 -7.46 4.70
CA THR A 142 -10.19 -7.50 4.78
C THR A 142 -10.75 -8.93 4.83
N VAL A 143 -10.16 -9.86 4.08
CA VAL A 143 -10.54 -11.28 4.10
C VAL A 143 -10.22 -11.91 5.45
N LEU A 144 -9.03 -11.65 6.01
CA LEU A 144 -8.65 -12.11 7.34
C LEU A 144 -9.59 -11.54 8.41
N ALA A 145 -9.94 -10.26 8.31
CA ALA A 145 -10.87 -9.62 9.24
C ALA A 145 -12.30 -10.18 9.14
N ALA A 146 -12.73 -10.65 7.97
CA ALA A 146 -14.01 -11.31 7.80
C ALA A 146 -14.01 -12.76 8.32
N ALA A 147 -12.88 -13.47 8.18
CA ALA A 147 -12.79 -14.91 8.47
C ALA A 147 -12.32 -15.25 9.89
N LEU A 148 -11.64 -14.34 10.58
CA LEU A 148 -10.98 -14.60 11.85
C LEU A 148 -11.66 -13.87 13.02
N THR A 149 -11.55 -14.46 14.22
CA THR A 149 -11.82 -13.74 15.46
C THR A 149 -10.85 -12.58 15.67
N ALA A 150 -11.19 -11.60 16.50
CA ALA A 150 -10.33 -10.45 16.79
C ALA A 150 -8.93 -10.82 17.32
N ALA A 151 -8.86 -11.85 18.17
CA ALA A 151 -7.58 -12.36 18.68
C ALA A 151 -6.74 -13.01 17.57
N GLN A 152 -7.36 -13.81 16.70
CA GLN A 152 -6.67 -14.40 15.54
C GLN A 152 -6.26 -13.34 14.51
N LEU A 153 -7.08 -12.30 14.30
CA LEU A 153 -6.74 -11.16 13.45
C LEU A 153 -5.50 -10.44 13.96
N THR A 154 -5.37 -10.26 15.29
CA THR A 154 -4.17 -9.69 15.92
C THR A 154 -2.90 -10.48 15.59
N VAL A 155 -2.98 -11.82 15.69
CA VAL A 155 -1.86 -12.71 15.32
C VAL A 155 -1.56 -12.60 13.83
N ALA A 156 -2.59 -12.63 12.98
CA ALA A 156 -2.44 -12.55 11.54
C ALA A 156 -1.80 -11.22 11.08
N LEU A 157 -2.23 -10.09 11.66
CA LEU A 157 -1.64 -8.78 11.41
C LEU A 157 -0.17 -8.73 11.85
N THR A 158 0.15 -9.30 13.01
CA THR A 158 1.54 -9.38 13.49
C THR A 158 2.41 -10.20 12.53
N VAL A 159 1.95 -11.38 12.12
CA VAL A 159 2.66 -12.25 11.18
C VAL A 159 2.86 -11.54 9.84
N LEU A 160 1.82 -10.88 9.33
CA LEU A 160 1.90 -10.13 8.07
C LEU A 160 2.87 -8.94 8.18
N ALA A 161 2.84 -8.20 9.29
CA ALA A 161 3.78 -7.12 9.57
C ALA A 161 5.23 -7.60 9.56
N VAL A 162 5.52 -8.68 10.29
CA VAL A 162 6.86 -9.27 10.36
C VAL A 162 7.30 -9.79 9.00
N ALA A 163 6.43 -10.51 8.28
CA ALA A 163 6.75 -11.03 6.95
C ALA A 163 7.09 -9.91 5.95
N VAL A 164 6.27 -8.86 5.91
CA VAL A 164 6.52 -7.68 5.05
C VAL A 164 7.81 -6.98 5.48
N ALA A 165 8.01 -6.75 6.78
CA ALA A 165 9.21 -6.09 7.29
C ALA A 165 10.47 -6.87 6.93
N LEU A 166 10.50 -8.19 7.13
CA LEU A 166 11.66 -9.03 6.80
C LEU A 166 12.00 -8.97 5.31
N VAL A 167 11.02 -9.12 4.43
CA VAL A 167 11.25 -9.11 2.98
C VAL A 167 11.74 -7.74 2.52
N VAL A 168 11.12 -6.66 3.00
CA VAL A 168 11.49 -5.28 2.65
C VAL A 168 12.86 -4.90 3.20
N LEU A 169 13.12 -5.18 4.48
CA LEU A 169 14.39 -4.83 5.12
C LEU A 169 15.55 -5.64 4.53
N ALA A 170 15.36 -6.95 4.28
CA ALA A 170 16.40 -7.76 3.65
C ALA A 170 16.76 -7.24 2.26
N GLU A 171 15.77 -6.85 1.45
CA GLU A 171 16.01 -6.29 0.14
C GLU A 171 16.67 -4.90 0.22
N SER A 172 16.19 -4.04 1.13
CA SER A 172 16.74 -2.71 1.40
C SER A 172 18.20 -2.76 1.81
N ILE A 173 18.51 -3.56 2.84
CA ILE A 173 19.89 -3.73 3.33
C ILE A 173 20.79 -4.25 2.22
N ARG A 174 20.37 -5.30 1.51
CA ARG A 174 21.15 -5.86 0.39
C ARG A 174 21.45 -4.81 -0.68
N PHE A 175 20.45 -4.02 -1.05
CA PHE A 175 20.60 -2.97 -2.05
C PHE A 175 21.56 -1.86 -1.58
N TRP A 176 21.32 -1.27 -0.41
CA TRP A 176 22.13 -0.14 0.06
C TRP A 176 23.57 -0.53 0.36
N VAL A 177 23.80 -1.74 0.88
CA VAL A 177 25.15 -2.27 1.06
C VAL A 177 25.84 -2.45 -0.30
N ALA A 178 25.17 -3.03 -1.29
CA ALA A 178 25.76 -3.21 -2.62
C ALA A 178 26.04 -1.87 -3.33
N ALA A 179 25.13 -0.90 -3.21
CA ALA A 179 25.31 0.45 -3.77
C ALA A 179 26.52 1.16 -3.13
N HIS A 180 26.64 1.10 -1.80
CA HIS A 180 27.78 1.65 -1.08
C HIS A 180 29.11 1.01 -1.51
N LEU A 181 29.17 -0.33 -1.56
CA LEU A 181 30.36 -1.07 -2.00
C LEU A 181 30.70 -0.82 -3.48
N GLY A 182 29.70 -0.49 -4.31
CA GLY A 182 29.85 -0.12 -5.71
C GLY A 182 30.31 1.32 -5.95
N GLY A 183 30.54 2.10 -4.90
CA GLY A 183 31.04 3.48 -5.00
C GLY A 183 29.97 4.53 -5.26
N ALA A 184 28.68 4.23 -5.05
CA ALA A 184 27.65 5.25 -5.07
C ALA A 184 27.95 6.28 -3.97
N PRO A 185 28.05 7.58 -4.31
CA PRO A 185 28.37 8.58 -3.32
C PRO A 185 27.23 8.63 -2.30
N ALA A 186 27.57 8.61 -1.00
CA ALA A 186 26.63 8.86 0.09
C ALA A 186 26.29 10.35 0.10
N VAL A 187 25.71 10.87 -0.97
CA VAL A 187 25.19 12.24 -1.01
C VAL A 187 23.90 12.23 -0.20
N HIS A 188 24.06 12.44 1.10
CA HIS A 188 22.98 12.94 1.93
C HIS A 188 22.77 14.38 1.50
N ASP A 189 21.77 14.64 0.66
CA ASP A 189 21.27 15.98 0.38
C ASP A 189 20.48 16.49 1.60
N GLU A 190 21.13 16.47 2.76
CA GLU A 190 20.76 17.25 3.95
C GLU A 190 21.61 18.53 3.94
N GLY A 191 21.70 19.17 2.77
CA GLY A 191 22.22 20.52 2.64
C GLY A 191 21.38 21.45 3.48
N GLU A 192 21.84 21.70 4.70
CA GLU A 192 21.45 22.83 5.53
C GLU A 192 21.53 24.11 4.66
N PRO A 193 20.48 24.92 4.58
CA PRO A 193 20.60 26.21 3.90
C PRO A 193 21.56 27.09 4.71
N ALA A 194 22.60 27.57 4.02
CA ALA A 194 23.52 28.60 4.47
C ALA A 194 22.81 29.92 4.83
#